data_AF-A0A086JJH2-F1
#
_entry.id   AF-A0A086JJH2-F1
#
_cell.length_a   1.000
_cell.length_b   1.000
_cell.length_c   1.000
_cell.angle_alpha   90.00
_cell.angle_beta   90.00
_cell.angle_gamma   90.00
#
_symmetry.space_group_name_H-M   'P 1'
#
loop_
_entity.id
_entity.type
_entity.pdbx_description
1 polymer ?
#
loop_
_entity_poly.entity_id
_entity_poly.type
_entity_poly.pdbx_seq_one_letter_code
_entity_poly.pdbx_strand_id
1 'polypeptide(L)'
;MTDQEPLLPQMVEREVGERSASDPEARGSSATPDQTGTRPSRAQQIIRRGTVHAKEVAKKGYEKSRLFIINQYTKFKEDPKRGPRFLTWVSVAACVILIPGLFFDIITLALTLSPMDVLADIYAALGCVLLISAEFSRISARFGVRSMIHFYIQFIEFTAGRGLVQMFVASLCVSVKDLLNLFKFIPGLALLLCGVLNVIWGLYAACKLNTMMAKMREYDGEEFQSKTMAEKLDLLDRKFELLNKRGDGLLTVDDLREGVKEMNLMINEVELKFIFEALDEDHDGLVSKEEFETWWLREKGPKFL
;
A
#
# COMPACT_ATOMS: atom_id res chain seq x y z
N MET A 1 -7.50 27.91 39.53
CA MET A 1 -8.86 27.58 40.00
C MET A 1 -9.62 27.01 38.81
N THR A 2 -10.03 25.77 38.70
CA THR A 2 -9.77 24.50 39.39
C THR A 2 -10.35 23.49 38.38
N ASP A 3 -9.57 22.50 37.95
CA ASP A 3 -10.07 21.28 37.32
C ASP A 3 -11.00 20.54 38.29
N GLN A 4 -12.07 19.90 37.80
CA GLN A 4 -12.37 18.51 38.19
C GLN A 4 -13.50 17.84 37.39
N GLU A 5 -13.20 16.60 37.01
CA GLU A 5 -14.03 15.52 36.49
C GLU A 5 -15.38 15.31 37.20
N PRO A 6 -16.39 14.75 36.51
CA PRO A 6 -17.45 14.01 37.16
C PRO A 6 -17.06 12.53 37.39
N LEU A 7 -17.11 12.20 38.67
CA LEU A 7 -16.82 10.96 39.38
C LEU A 7 -17.57 9.71 38.86
N LEU A 8 -16.84 8.59 38.84
CA LEU A 8 -17.35 7.21 38.81
C LEU A 8 -18.24 6.90 40.04
N PRO A 9 -19.36 6.17 39.89
CA PRO A 9 -20.05 5.58 41.03
C PRO A 9 -19.31 4.36 41.59
N GLN A 10 -19.08 4.43 42.89
CA GLN A 10 -18.31 3.54 43.75
C GLN A 10 -18.81 2.10 43.75
N MET A 11 -17.85 1.17 43.77
CA MET A 11 -18.04 -0.22 44.21
C MET A 11 -18.48 -0.22 45.68
N VAL A 12 -19.62 -0.83 45.96
CA VAL A 12 -20.01 -1.14 47.34
C VAL A 12 -19.34 -2.45 47.72
N GLU A 13 -18.38 -2.31 48.64
CA GLU A 13 -17.65 -3.37 49.31
C GLU A 13 -18.58 -4.20 50.20
N ARG A 14 -18.33 -5.52 50.23
CA ARG A 14 -18.97 -6.47 51.11
C ARG A 14 -18.39 -6.31 52.52
N GLU A 15 -19.23 -6.05 53.52
CA GLU A 15 -18.88 -6.33 54.91
C GLU A 15 -19.57 -7.60 55.41
N VAL A 16 -18.72 -8.48 55.94
CA VAL A 16 -19.02 -9.69 56.68
C VAL A 16 -19.39 -9.29 58.11
N GLY A 17 -20.48 -9.83 58.64
CA GLY A 17 -20.87 -9.70 60.05
C GLY A 17 -21.53 -10.98 60.56
N GLU A 18 -20.80 -11.73 61.37
CA GLU A 18 -21.26 -12.88 62.16
C GLU A 18 -22.23 -12.45 63.28
N ARG A 19 -23.27 -13.26 63.57
CA ARG A 19 -23.46 -13.95 64.88
C ARG A 19 -24.81 -14.72 65.00
N SER A 20 -24.64 -16.00 65.36
CA SER A 20 -25.38 -16.86 66.29
C SER A 20 -26.91 -17.12 66.23
N ALA A 21 -27.18 -18.42 65.96
CA ALA A 21 -27.89 -19.39 66.81
C ALA A 21 -29.44 -19.46 66.83
N SER A 22 -29.99 -20.51 66.21
CA SER A 22 -30.78 -21.56 66.86
C SER A 22 -31.23 -22.63 65.85
N ASP A 23 -30.94 -23.89 66.18
CA ASP A 23 -31.38 -25.16 65.55
C ASP A 23 -32.75 -25.61 66.16
N PRO A 24 -33.44 -26.70 65.74
CA PRO A 24 -33.22 -27.61 64.60
C PRO A 24 -34.51 -28.12 63.87
N GLU A 25 -34.32 -29.10 62.97
CA GLU A 25 -35.28 -30.14 62.48
C GLU A 25 -36.41 -29.77 61.48
N ALA A 26 -36.32 -30.30 60.25
CA ALA A 26 -37.07 -31.50 59.82
C ALA A 26 -37.13 -31.68 58.29
N ARG A 27 -37.11 -32.96 57.90
CA ARG A 27 -37.13 -33.57 56.57
C ARG A 27 -38.18 -33.04 55.56
N GLY A 28 -37.78 -32.99 54.29
CA GLY A 28 -38.47 -33.73 53.23
C GLY A 28 -39.20 -32.93 52.14
N SER A 29 -38.83 -33.25 50.89
CA SER A 29 -39.65 -33.29 49.66
C SER A 29 -39.37 -32.28 48.54
N SER A 30 -39.16 -32.90 47.37
CA SER A 30 -39.35 -32.43 45.99
C SER A 30 -38.57 -31.21 45.52
N ALA A 31 -37.41 -31.47 44.92
CA ALA A 31 -36.76 -30.55 43.99
C ALA A 31 -37.53 -30.54 42.65
N THR A 32 -38.43 -29.58 42.50
CA THR A 32 -38.93 -29.08 41.21
C THR A 32 -37.79 -28.35 40.49
N PRO A 33 -37.63 -28.47 39.16
CA PRO A 33 -36.58 -27.75 38.45
C PRO A 33 -36.92 -26.25 38.41
N ASP A 34 -36.12 -25.45 39.11
CA ASP A 34 -36.23 -24.00 39.13
C ASP A 34 -35.90 -23.42 37.75
N GLN A 35 -36.93 -23.05 37.00
CA GLN A 35 -36.81 -22.21 35.81
C GLN A 35 -36.73 -20.74 36.24
N THR A 36 -35.63 -20.32 36.86
CA THR A 36 -35.34 -18.89 37.11
C THR A 36 -34.48 -18.31 35.99
N GLY A 37 -35.02 -18.36 34.77
CA GLY A 37 -34.61 -17.43 33.72
C GLY A 37 -35.25 -16.07 34.00
N THR A 38 -34.64 -15.26 34.87
CA THR A 38 -35.10 -13.88 35.14
C THR A 38 -35.19 -13.12 33.82
N ARG A 39 -36.41 -12.90 33.30
CA ARG A 39 -36.63 -12.15 32.06
C ARG A 39 -35.96 -10.78 32.21
N PRO A 40 -35.06 -10.38 31.30
CA PRO A 40 -34.35 -9.12 31.43
C PRO A 40 -35.36 -7.97 31.49
N SER A 41 -35.12 -7.01 32.39
CA SER A 41 -36.01 -5.87 32.54
C SER A 41 -36.13 -5.10 31.23
N ARG A 42 -37.28 -4.45 30.97
CA ARG A 42 -37.46 -3.62 29.75
C ARG A 42 -36.31 -2.63 29.55
N ALA A 43 -35.76 -2.10 30.65
CA ALA A 43 -34.58 -1.25 30.63
C ALA A 43 -33.33 -1.97 30.11
N GLN A 44 -33.03 -3.19 30.58
CA GLN A 44 -31.90 -4.00 30.09
C GLN A 44 -32.02 -4.34 28.60
N GLN A 45 -33.24 -4.61 28.11
CA GLN A 45 -33.46 -4.85 26.68
C GLN A 45 -33.24 -3.61 25.82
N ILE A 46 -33.66 -2.43 26.27
CA ILE A 46 -33.44 -1.16 25.56
C ILE A 46 -31.95 -0.82 25.51
N ILE A 47 -31.23 -0.97 26.63
CA ILE A 47 -29.77 -0.77 26.67
C ILE A 47 -29.07 -1.72 25.71
N ARG A 48 -29.43 -3.01 25.72
CA ARG A 48 -28.85 -4.01 24.80
C ARG A 48 -29.15 -3.69 23.33
N ARG A 49 -30.36 -3.23 23.00
CA ARG A 49 -30.68 -2.79 21.63
C ARG A 49 -29.90 -1.54 21.23
N GLY A 50 -29.77 -0.58 22.15
CA GLY A 50 -28.99 0.64 21.93
C GLY A 50 -27.51 0.35 21.67
N THR A 51 -26.91 -0.56 22.45
CA THR A 51 -25.50 -0.94 22.27
C THR A 51 -25.26 -1.73 20.99
N VAL A 52 -26.17 -2.64 20.63
CA VAL A 52 -26.09 -3.38 19.35
C VAL A 52 -26.22 -2.42 18.17
N HIS A 53 -27.18 -1.51 18.21
CA HIS A 53 -27.37 -0.52 17.14
C HIS A 53 -26.16 0.43 17.03
N ALA A 54 -25.61 0.89 18.14
CA ALA A 54 -24.39 1.70 18.15
C ALA A 54 -23.20 0.96 17.53
N LYS A 55 -23.04 -0.34 17.83
CA LYS A 55 -22.00 -1.19 17.23
C LYS A 55 -22.18 -1.36 15.73
N GLU A 56 -23.41 -1.54 15.26
CA GLU A 56 -23.72 -1.64 13.82
C GLU A 56 -23.42 -0.34 13.07
N VAL A 57 -23.78 0.80 13.65
CA VAL A 57 -23.50 2.13 13.06
C VAL A 57 -22.00 2.38 13.02
N ALA A 58 -21.27 2.05 14.08
CA ALA A 58 -19.81 2.15 14.11
C ALA A 58 -19.15 1.26 13.04
N LYS A 59 -19.62 0.01 12.90
CA LYS A 59 -19.14 -0.92 11.86
C LYS A 59 -19.36 -0.38 10.44
N LYS A 60 -20.57 0.13 10.15
CA LYS A 60 -20.87 0.75 8.84
C LYS A 60 -20.02 1.99 8.57
N GLY A 61 -19.76 2.81 9.59
CA GLY A 61 -18.86 3.97 9.48
C GLY A 61 -17.42 3.58 9.16
N TYR A 62 -16.93 2.51 9.81
CA TYR A 62 -15.60 1.95 9.58
C TYR A 62 -15.44 1.39 8.16
N GLU A 63 -16.37 0.56 7.71
CA GLU A 63 -16.35 -0.02 6.35
C GLU A 63 -16.38 1.06 5.26
N LYS A 64 -17.19 2.11 5.44
CA LYS A 64 -17.24 3.25 4.52
C LYS A 64 -15.91 4.00 4.46
N SER A 65 -15.26 4.17 5.61
CA SER A 65 -13.96 4.84 5.72
C SER A 65 -12.86 4.01 5.04
N ARG A 66 -12.86 2.69 5.23
CA ARG A 66 -11.93 1.78 4.55
C ARG A 66 -12.11 1.82 3.03
N LEU A 67 -13.34 1.72 2.54
CA LEU A 67 -13.64 1.76 1.12
C LEU A 67 -13.24 3.09 0.48
N PHE A 68 -13.42 4.20 1.21
CA PHE A 68 -12.94 5.51 0.78
C PHE A 68 -11.42 5.52 0.58
N ILE A 69 -10.66 4.94 1.52
CA ILE A 69 -9.19 4.87 1.42
C ILE A 69 -8.76 3.95 0.27
N ILE A 70 -9.44 2.82 0.05
CA ILE A 70 -9.20 1.93 -1.10
C ILE A 70 -9.43 2.66 -2.43
N ASN A 71 -10.54 3.38 -2.54
CA ASN A 71 -10.86 4.16 -3.74
C ASN A 71 -9.88 5.32 -3.95
N GLN A 72 -9.40 5.96 -2.87
CA GLN A 72 -8.35 6.97 -2.96
C GLN A 72 -7.02 6.36 -3.40
N TYR A 73 -6.61 5.25 -2.79
CA TYR A 73 -5.37 4.55 -3.12
C TYR A 73 -5.33 4.11 -4.58
N THR A 74 -6.41 3.50 -5.08
CA THR A 74 -6.49 3.06 -6.49
C THR A 74 -6.35 4.23 -7.45
N LYS A 75 -7.04 5.35 -7.21
CA LYS A 75 -6.85 6.60 -7.98
C LYS A 75 -5.41 7.12 -7.88
N PHE A 76 -4.88 7.21 -6.67
CA PHE A 76 -3.53 7.70 -6.41
C PHE A 76 -2.42 6.74 -6.90
N LYS A 77 -2.70 5.47 -7.17
CA LYS A 77 -1.73 4.53 -7.77
C LYS A 77 -1.57 4.80 -9.26
N GLU A 78 -2.60 5.32 -9.92
CA GLU A 78 -2.58 5.71 -11.33
C GLU A 78 -1.97 7.10 -11.56
N ASP A 79 -2.09 8.00 -10.58
CA ASP A 79 -1.60 9.39 -10.64
C ASP A 79 -0.06 9.57 -10.79
N PRO A 80 0.82 8.80 -10.10
CA PRO A 80 2.28 8.94 -10.23
C PRO A 80 2.78 8.66 -11.64
N LYS A 81 2.01 7.92 -12.45
CA LYS A 81 2.29 7.70 -13.88
C LYS A 81 1.89 8.90 -14.75
N ARG A 82 0.92 9.71 -14.28
CA ARG A 82 0.32 10.80 -15.06
C ARG A 82 0.93 12.16 -14.80
N GLY A 83 1.46 12.44 -13.62
CA GLY A 83 2.14 13.72 -13.34
C GLY A 83 1.23 14.95 -13.52
N PRO A 84 1.69 16.15 -13.12
CA PRO A 84 1.02 17.39 -13.52
C PRO A 84 1.17 17.61 -15.03
N ARG A 85 0.06 17.75 -15.76
CA ARG A 85 0.05 17.93 -17.23
C ARG A 85 0.80 19.19 -17.68
N PHE A 86 0.79 20.25 -16.87
CA PHE A 86 1.53 21.49 -17.18
C PHE A 86 3.04 21.24 -17.32
N LEU A 87 3.63 20.42 -16.45
CA LEU A 87 5.07 20.13 -16.50
C LEU A 87 5.46 19.38 -17.78
N THR A 88 4.58 18.51 -18.29
CA THR A 88 4.75 17.86 -19.60
C THR A 88 4.81 18.86 -20.73
N TRP A 89 3.89 19.83 -20.79
CA TRP A 89 3.89 20.81 -21.87
C TRP A 89 5.14 21.69 -21.83
N VAL A 90 5.57 22.09 -20.63
CA VAL A 90 6.81 22.85 -20.44
C VAL A 90 8.04 22.03 -20.85
N SER A 91 8.13 20.75 -20.49
CA SER A 91 9.27 19.90 -20.84
C SER A 91 9.35 19.66 -22.35
N VAL A 92 8.21 19.40 -23.02
CA VAL A 92 8.14 19.23 -24.47
C VAL A 92 8.53 20.52 -25.19
N ALA A 93 7.98 21.67 -24.76
CA ALA A 93 8.33 22.96 -25.35
C ALA A 93 9.83 23.26 -25.20
N ALA A 94 10.42 23.01 -24.03
CA ALA A 94 11.85 23.18 -23.81
C ALA A 94 12.69 22.28 -24.74
N CYS A 95 12.32 21.00 -24.89
CA CYS A 95 13.03 20.08 -25.78
C CYS A 95 12.94 20.48 -27.26
N VAL A 96 11.77 20.95 -27.72
CA VAL A 96 11.58 21.41 -29.10
C VAL A 96 12.43 22.64 -29.41
N ILE A 97 12.63 23.53 -28.43
CA ILE A 97 13.50 24.71 -28.56
C ILE A 97 14.99 24.31 -28.48
N LEU A 98 15.35 23.34 -27.64
CA LEU A 98 16.74 22.89 -27.47
C LEU A 98 17.29 22.18 -28.70
N ILE A 99 16.51 21.32 -29.36
CA ILE A 99 17.02 20.47 -30.46
C ILE A 99 17.67 21.29 -31.60
N PRO A 100 17.03 22.36 -32.13
CA PRO A 100 17.67 23.21 -33.13
C PRO A 100 18.94 23.92 -32.63
N GLY A 101 18.93 24.38 -31.38
CA GLY A 101 20.08 25.04 -30.74
C GLY A 101 21.28 24.09 -30.63
N LEU A 102 21.04 22.87 -30.13
CA LEU A 102 22.07 21.83 -30.02
C LEU A 102 22.62 21.43 -31.39
N PHE A 103 21.77 21.34 -32.42
CA PHE A 103 22.23 21.02 -33.77
C PHE A 103 23.13 22.12 -34.36
N PHE A 104 22.76 23.39 -34.15
CA PHE A 104 23.56 24.53 -34.56
C PHE A 104 24.91 24.58 -33.82
N ASP A 105 24.90 24.32 -32.50
CA ASP A 105 26.10 24.27 -31.67
C ASP A 105 27.02 23.12 -32.09
N ILE A 106 26.49 21.92 -32.36
CA ILE A 106 27.28 20.77 -32.88
C ILE A 106 28.03 21.14 -34.15
N ILE A 107 27.36 21.81 -35.11
CA ILE A 107 27.99 22.24 -36.37
C ILE A 107 29.06 23.29 -36.09
N THR A 108 28.76 24.27 -35.23
CA THR A 108 29.67 25.38 -34.92
C THR A 108 30.90 24.90 -34.16
N LEU A 109 30.73 24.03 -33.16
CA LEU A 109 31.82 23.49 -32.34
C LEU A 109 32.65 22.43 -33.06
N ALA A 110 32.05 21.68 -34.00
CA ALA A 110 32.80 20.76 -34.85
C ALA A 110 33.86 21.49 -35.68
N LEU A 111 33.62 22.77 -36.02
CA LEU A 111 34.59 23.62 -36.70
C LEU A 111 35.66 24.20 -35.74
N THR A 112 35.36 24.33 -34.44
CA THR A 112 36.28 24.89 -33.43
C THR A 112 37.16 23.85 -32.71
N LEU A 113 37.09 22.56 -33.10
CA LEU A 113 37.92 21.47 -32.56
C LEU A 113 37.77 21.22 -31.03
N SER A 114 36.57 21.38 -30.47
CA SER A 114 36.25 21.02 -29.07
C SER A 114 35.43 19.71 -28.98
N PRO A 115 36.08 18.53 -29.07
CA PRO A 115 35.36 17.25 -29.19
C PRO A 115 34.51 16.90 -27.96
N MET A 116 34.89 17.36 -26.77
CA MET A 116 34.14 17.09 -25.53
C MET A 116 32.79 17.80 -25.50
N ASP A 117 32.75 19.05 -25.97
CA ASP A 117 31.54 19.86 -25.96
C ASP A 117 30.57 19.38 -27.07
N VAL A 118 31.10 18.99 -28.25
CA VAL A 118 30.32 18.34 -29.31
C VAL A 118 29.69 17.04 -28.80
N LEU A 119 30.45 16.22 -28.06
CA LEU A 119 29.94 14.98 -27.49
C LEU A 119 28.83 15.23 -26.47
N ALA A 120 28.99 16.24 -25.60
CA ALA A 120 27.96 16.65 -24.65
C ALA A 120 26.67 17.08 -25.35
N ASP A 121 26.76 17.84 -26.44
CA ASP A 121 25.60 18.30 -27.21
C ASP A 121 24.90 17.15 -27.95
N ILE A 122 25.66 16.14 -28.44
CA ILE A 122 25.08 14.91 -29.01
C ILE A 122 24.29 14.15 -27.93
N TYR A 123 24.84 13.97 -26.73
CA TYR A 123 24.13 13.32 -25.63
C TYR A 123 22.91 14.12 -25.16
N ALA A 124 23.00 15.46 -25.14
CA ALA A 124 21.87 16.33 -24.83
C ALA A 124 20.75 16.19 -25.88
N ALA A 125 21.09 16.10 -27.17
CA ALA A 125 20.13 15.91 -28.25
C ALA A 125 19.43 14.55 -28.16
N LEU A 126 20.19 13.46 -27.91
CA LEU A 126 19.63 12.14 -27.66
C LEU A 126 18.72 12.13 -26.43
N GLY A 127 19.13 12.81 -25.36
CA GLY A 127 18.32 13.00 -24.16
C GLY A 127 17.01 13.73 -24.43
N CYS A 128 17.01 14.80 -25.24
CA CYS A 128 15.81 15.52 -25.64
C CYS A 128 14.85 14.62 -26.44
N VAL A 129 15.37 13.82 -27.37
CA VAL A 129 14.55 12.84 -28.13
C VAL A 129 13.92 11.81 -27.19
N LEU A 130 14.70 11.29 -26.24
CA LEU A 130 14.21 10.34 -25.24
C LEU A 130 13.12 10.98 -24.35
N LEU A 131 13.29 12.24 -23.92
CA LEU A 131 12.27 12.97 -23.16
C LEU A 131 10.99 13.19 -23.96
N ILE A 132 11.07 13.60 -25.23
CA ILE A 132 9.90 13.75 -26.11
C ILE A 132 9.19 12.40 -26.28
N SER A 133 9.94 11.31 -26.47
CA SER A 133 9.37 9.97 -26.59
C SER A 133 8.66 9.53 -25.30
N ALA A 134 9.23 9.85 -24.14
CA ALA A 134 8.65 9.58 -22.83
C ALA A 134 7.35 10.37 -22.60
N GLU A 135 7.30 11.63 -23.02
CA GLU A 135 6.11 12.47 -22.92
C GLU A 135 5.02 12.05 -23.91
N PHE A 136 5.41 11.65 -25.13
CA PHE A 136 4.48 11.10 -26.12
C PHE A 136 3.82 9.81 -25.65
N SER A 137 4.57 8.95 -24.94
CA SER A 137 4.04 7.73 -24.30
C SER A 137 2.94 8.02 -23.27
N ARG A 138 2.95 9.21 -22.65
CA ARG A 138 1.93 9.64 -21.68
C ARG A 138 0.63 10.07 -22.36
N ILE A 139 0.75 10.74 -23.50
CA ILE A 139 -0.37 11.33 -24.24
C ILE A 139 -1.05 10.28 -25.13
N SER A 140 -0.26 9.40 -25.75
CA SER A 140 -0.75 8.44 -26.73
C SER A 140 -1.20 7.14 -26.08
N ALA A 141 -2.50 6.85 -26.16
CA ALA A 141 -3.07 5.55 -25.79
C ALA A 141 -2.78 4.45 -26.84
N ARG A 142 -2.00 4.73 -27.89
CA ARG A 142 -1.70 3.74 -28.93
C ARG A 142 -0.75 2.66 -28.39
N PHE A 143 -1.24 1.43 -28.44
CA PHE A 143 -0.69 0.21 -27.84
C PHE A 143 0.81 -0.04 -28.11
N GLY A 144 1.34 0.39 -29.25
CA GLY A 144 2.72 0.07 -29.70
C GLY A 144 3.84 0.79 -28.95
N VAL A 145 3.73 2.09 -28.68
CA VAL A 145 4.84 2.89 -28.10
C VAL A 145 4.97 2.63 -26.59
N ARG A 146 3.83 2.47 -25.92
CA ARG A 146 3.77 2.15 -24.48
C ARG A 146 4.40 0.79 -24.19
N SER A 147 4.16 -0.22 -25.03
CA SER A 147 4.71 -1.57 -24.84
C SER A 147 6.23 -1.63 -25.06
N MET A 148 6.75 -0.90 -26.05
CA MET A 148 8.20 -0.84 -26.33
C MET A 148 8.98 -0.16 -25.19
N ILE A 149 8.46 0.95 -24.66
CA ILE A 149 9.09 1.65 -23.54
C ILE A 149 9.05 0.82 -22.25
N HIS A 150 7.96 0.07 -22.02
CA HIS A 150 7.83 -0.80 -20.86
C HIS A 150 8.89 -1.93 -20.85
N PHE A 151 9.33 -2.39 -22.02
CA PHE A 151 10.35 -3.43 -22.13
C PHE A 151 11.76 -2.90 -21.89
N TYR A 152 12.08 -1.70 -22.38
CA TYR A 152 13.45 -1.17 -22.33
C TYR A 152 13.72 -0.21 -21.16
N ILE A 153 12.76 0.59 -20.71
CA ILE A 153 13.00 1.63 -19.68
C ILE A 153 11.80 1.80 -18.74
N GLN A 154 11.56 0.81 -17.89
CA GLN A 154 10.52 0.84 -16.85
C GLN A 154 10.65 2.05 -15.91
N PHE A 155 11.87 2.51 -15.66
CA PHE A 155 12.16 3.66 -14.79
C PHE A 155 11.57 4.98 -15.30
N ILE A 156 11.46 5.16 -16.62
CA ILE A 156 10.93 6.39 -17.24
C ILE A 156 9.41 6.49 -17.13
N GLU A 157 8.70 5.42 -16.74
CA GLU A 157 7.26 5.55 -16.47
C GLU A 157 6.96 6.37 -15.22
N PHE A 158 7.89 6.39 -14.27
CA PHE A 158 7.73 7.15 -13.04
C PHE A 158 8.08 8.63 -13.27
N THR A 159 7.24 9.52 -12.74
CA THR A 159 7.48 10.97 -12.81
C THR A 159 8.84 11.37 -12.21
N ALA A 160 9.30 10.68 -11.15
CA ALA A 160 10.62 10.92 -10.57
C ALA A 160 11.76 10.49 -11.50
N GLY A 161 11.62 9.35 -12.18
CA GLY A 161 12.63 8.87 -13.13
C GLY A 161 12.79 9.80 -14.33
N ARG A 162 11.68 10.33 -14.85
CA ARG A 162 11.71 11.39 -15.89
C ARG A 162 12.38 12.65 -15.39
N GLY A 163 12.07 13.07 -14.17
CA GLY A 163 12.68 14.24 -13.56
C GLY A 163 14.20 14.12 -13.47
N LEU A 164 14.72 12.93 -13.16
CA LEU A 164 16.15 12.66 -13.15
C LEU A 164 16.78 12.75 -14.54
N VAL A 165 16.11 12.24 -15.58
CA VAL A 165 16.58 12.40 -16.97
C VAL A 165 16.56 13.87 -17.39
N GLN A 166 15.53 14.63 -17.03
CA GLN A 166 15.45 16.08 -17.29
C GLN A 166 16.60 16.84 -16.61
N MET A 167 16.92 16.50 -15.36
CA MET A 167 18.06 17.07 -14.62
C MET A 167 19.39 16.75 -15.29
N PHE A 168 19.56 15.51 -15.78
CA PHE A 168 20.78 15.11 -16.49
C PHE A 168 20.94 15.89 -17.80
N VAL A 169 19.91 15.96 -18.64
CA VAL A 169 19.96 16.73 -19.89
C VAL A 169 20.18 18.22 -19.61
N ALA A 170 19.54 18.77 -18.57
CA ALA A 170 19.74 20.15 -18.16
C ALA A 170 21.18 20.41 -17.69
N SER A 171 21.83 19.48 -17.00
CA SER A 171 23.23 19.64 -16.58
C SER A 171 24.22 19.72 -17.76
N LEU A 172 23.87 19.12 -18.90
CA LEU A 172 24.67 19.22 -20.13
C LEU A 172 24.41 20.55 -20.87
N CYS A 173 23.20 21.11 -20.72
CA CYS A 173 22.81 22.35 -21.40
C CYS A 173 23.15 23.62 -20.61
N VAL A 174 23.15 23.55 -19.28
CA VAL A 174 23.40 24.67 -18.37
C VAL A 174 24.88 24.68 -17.99
N SER A 175 25.72 25.26 -18.86
CA SER A 175 27.14 25.49 -18.60
C SER A 175 27.43 26.98 -18.42
N VAL A 176 28.37 27.33 -17.54
CA VAL A 176 28.79 28.72 -17.29
C VAL A 176 29.37 29.37 -18.55
N LYS A 177 29.94 28.57 -19.47
CA LYS A 177 30.47 29.02 -20.76
C LYS A 177 29.37 29.42 -21.75
N ASP A 178 28.17 28.84 -21.59
CA ASP A 178 27.03 29.01 -22.49
C ASP A 178 26.08 30.14 -22.02
N LEU A 179 26.50 30.97 -21.06
CA LEU A 179 25.68 32.07 -20.52
C LEU A 179 25.21 33.06 -21.61
N LEU A 180 26.01 33.23 -22.67
CA LEU A 180 25.67 34.06 -23.82
C LEU A 180 24.77 33.34 -24.84
N ASN A 181 24.71 32.00 -24.81
CA ASN A 181 23.86 31.20 -25.68
C ASN A 181 22.45 31.06 -25.08
N LEU A 182 21.71 32.17 -25.14
CA LEU A 182 20.39 32.31 -24.52
C LEU A 182 19.39 31.22 -24.97
N PHE A 183 19.53 30.75 -26.22
CA PHE A 183 18.70 29.71 -26.81
C PHE A 183 18.93 28.32 -26.20
N LYS A 184 20.11 28.04 -25.63
CA LYS A 184 20.43 26.81 -24.92
C LYS A 184 20.21 26.94 -23.42
N PHE A 185 20.61 28.08 -22.85
CA PHE A 185 20.59 28.32 -21.42
C PHE A 185 19.15 28.43 -20.85
N ILE A 186 18.26 29.22 -21.47
CA ILE A 186 16.90 29.41 -20.95
C ILE A 186 16.11 28.08 -20.95
N PRO A 187 16.02 27.33 -22.07
CA PRO A 187 15.30 26.07 -22.08
C PRO A 187 15.95 25.01 -21.17
N GLY A 188 17.29 25.00 -21.07
CA GLY A 188 18.00 24.11 -20.14
C GLY A 188 17.64 24.38 -18.68
N LEU A 189 17.57 25.65 -18.28
CA LEU A 189 17.16 26.04 -16.92
C LEU A 189 15.67 25.70 -16.64
N ALA A 190 14.79 25.92 -17.63
CA ALA A 190 13.39 25.53 -17.52
C ALA A 190 13.24 24.01 -17.37
N LEU A 191 14.05 23.23 -18.11
CA LEU A 191 14.10 21.77 -18.01
C LEU A 191 14.60 21.32 -16.63
N LEU A 192 15.61 22.01 -16.07
CA LEU A 192 16.12 21.76 -14.71
C LEU A 192 15.00 21.95 -13.68
N LEU A 193 14.30 23.08 -13.71
CA LEU A 193 13.21 23.37 -12.79
C LEU A 193 12.08 22.34 -12.91
N CYS A 194 11.71 21.99 -14.15
CA CYS A 194 10.73 20.94 -14.41
C CYS A 194 11.18 19.58 -13.84
N GLY A 195 12.46 19.25 -13.99
CA GLY A 195 13.08 18.04 -13.46
C GLY A 195 12.97 17.96 -11.94
N VAL A 196 13.38 19.01 -11.23
CA VAL A 196 13.28 19.10 -9.77
C VAL A 196 11.82 18.93 -9.31
N LEU A 197 10.89 19.65 -9.93
CA LEU A 197 9.47 19.57 -9.55
C LEU A 197 8.89 18.17 -9.80
N ASN A 198 9.27 17.52 -10.90
CA ASN A 198 8.84 16.15 -11.20
C ASN A 198 9.38 15.12 -10.18
N VAL A 199 10.62 15.29 -9.71
CA VAL A 199 11.19 14.46 -8.64
C VAL A 199 10.47 14.68 -7.32
N ILE A 200 10.24 15.94 -6.92
CA ILE A 200 9.49 16.27 -5.70
C ILE A 200 8.09 15.67 -5.75
N TRP A 201 7.39 15.80 -6.88
CA TRP A 201 6.04 15.26 -7.02
C TRP A 201 6.03 13.73 -6.97
N GLY A 202 7.03 13.08 -7.57
CA GLY A 202 7.18 11.61 -7.50
C GLY A 202 7.47 11.10 -6.10
N LEU A 203 8.34 11.79 -5.34
CA LEU A 203 8.62 11.44 -3.95
C LEU A 203 7.40 11.68 -3.04
N TYR A 204 6.69 12.80 -3.24
CA TYR A 204 5.44 13.08 -2.55
C TYR A 204 4.40 11.98 -2.81
N ALA A 205 4.22 11.58 -4.08
CA ALA A 205 3.30 10.51 -4.45
C ALA A 205 3.69 9.17 -3.80
N ALA A 206 4.98 8.82 -3.80
CA ALA A 206 5.47 7.61 -3.16
C ALA A 206 5.23 7.60 -1.64
N CYS A 207 5.60 8.69 -0.93
CA CYS A 207 5.37 8.81 0.50
C CYS A 207 3.87 8.73 0.85
N LYS A 208 3.03 9.45 0.10
CA LYS A 208 1.57 9.44 0.31
C LYS A 208 0.99 8.05 0.08
N LEU A 209 1.45 7.33 -0.94
CA LEU A 209 1.02 5.96 -1.23
C LEU A 209 1.40 5.03 -0.08
N ASN A 210 2.62 5.15 0.45
CA ASN A 210 3.07 4.37 1.61
C ASN A 210 2.23 4.67 2.86
N THR A 211 1.87 5.93 3.09
CA THR A 211 0.97 6.28 4.20
C THR A 211 -0.43 5.67 4.03
N MET A 212 -0.97 5.65 2.80
CA MET A 212 -2.26 5.01 2.52
C MET A 212 -2.21 3.49 2.72
N MET A 213 -1.12 2.85 2.30
CA MET A 213 -0.90 1.42 2.53
C MET A 213 -0.78 1.08 4.02
N ALA A 214 -0.04 1.90 4.78
CA ALA A 214 0.10 1.71 6.22
C ALA A 214 -1.27 1.79 6.93
N LYS A 215 -2.11 2.75 6.55
CA LYS A 215 -3.48 2.86 7.08
C LYS A 215 -4.34 1.65 6.71
N MET A 216 -4.28 1.16 5.47
CA MET A 216 -5.02 -0.07 5.11
C MET A 216 -4.58 -1.27 5.92
N ARG A 217 -3.27 -1.45 6.09
CA ARG A 217 -2.72 -2.54 6.89
C ARG A 217 -3.17 -2.47 8.35
N GLU A 218 -3.30 -1.27 8.90
CA GLU A 218 -3.86 -1.04 10.23
C GLU A 218 -5.34 -1.47 10.29
N TYR A 219 -6.16 -1.07 9.31
CA TYR A 219 -7.56 -1.50 9.21
C TYR A 219 -7.71 -3.02 9.10
N ASP A 220 -6.91 -3.68 8.26
CA ASP A 220 -6.99 -5.14 8.09
C ASP A 220 -6.55 -5.88 9.35
N GLY A 221 -5.53 -5.35 10.05
CA GLY A 221 -5.08 -5.88 11.34
C GLY A 221 -6.13 -5.76 12.44
N GLU A 222 -6.77 -4.60 12.59
CA GLU A 222 -7.86 -4.38 13.54
C GLU A 222 -9.08 -5.25 13.23
N GLU A 223 -9.48 -5.35 11.95
CA GLU A 223 -10.59 -6.21 11.54
C GLU A 223 -10.31 -7.66 11.90
N PHE A 224 -9.10 -8.15 11.61
CA PHE A 224 -8.71 -9.51 11.95
C PHE A 224 -8.75 -9.76 13.46
N GLN A 225 -8.29 -8.81 14.27
CA GLN A 225 -8.31 -8.94 15.74
C GLN A 225 -9.72 -8.93 16.32
N SER A 226 -10.65 -8.15 15.76
CA SER A 226 -12.03 -8.05 16.23
C SER A 226 -12.87 -9.31 16.02
N LYS A 227 -12.43 -10.25 15.17
CA LYS A 227 -13.15 -11.51 14.89
C LYS A 227 -13.02 -12.49 16.05
N THR A 228 -14.09 -13.24 16.29
CA THR A 228 -14.10 -14.32 17.29
C THR A 228 -13.14 -15.45 16.87
N MET A 229 -12.70 -16.29 17.82
CA MET A 229 -11.81 -17.41 17.51
C MET A 229 -12.44 -18.38 16.49
N ALA A 230 -13.74 -18.64 16.60
CA ALA A 230 -14.47 -19.48 15.66
C ALA A 230 -14.48 -18.89 14.23
N GLU A 231 -14.70 -17.58 14.11
CA GLU A 231 -14.63 -16.90 12.80
C GLU A 231 -13.19 -16.86 12.25
N LYS A 232 -12.17 -16.77 13.10
CA LYS A 232 -10.76 -16.85 12.69
C LYS A 232 -10.43 -18.22 12.12
N LEU A 233 -10.87 -19.28 12.78
CA LEU A 233 -10.70 -20.67 12.32
C LEU A 233 -11.47 -20.95 11.02
N ASP A 234 -12.72 -20.50 10.89
CA ASP A 234 -13.50 -20.64 9.64
C ASP A 234 -12.85 -19.89 8.46
N LEU A 235 -12.27 -18.70 8.69
CA LEU A 235 -11.52 -17.98 7.66
C LEU A 235 -10.23 -18.70 7.25
N LEU A 236 -9.58 -19.35 8.20
CA LEU A 236 -8.34 -20.10 8.01
C LEU A 236 -8.59 -21.37 7.23
N ASP A 237 -9.64 -22.12 7.60
CA ASP A 237 -10.11 -23.32 6.91
C ASP A 237 -10.40 -23.03 5.44
N ARG A 238 -11.17 -21.97 5.16
CA ARG A 238 -11.47 -21.57 3.78
C ARG A 238 -10.22 -21.20 2.99
N LYS A 239 -9.25 -20.55 3.62
CA LYS A 239 -8.00 -20.18 2.94
C LYS A 239 -7.12 -21.40 2.66
N PHE A 240 -7.07 -22.34 3.60
CA PHE A 240 -6.39 -23.60 3.42
C PHE A 240 -7.00 -24.41 2.26
N GLU A 241 -8.34 -24.51 2.22
CA GLU A 241 -9.06 -25.17 1.12
C GLU A 241 -8.84 -24.51 -0.24
N LEU A 242 -8.75 -23.17 -0.28
CA LEU A 242 -8.47 -22.44 -1.53
C LEU A 242 -7.05 -22.72 -2.07
N LEU A 243 -6.07 -22.87 -1.18
CA LEU A 243 -4.69 -23.19 -1.55
C LEU A 243 -4.52 -24.67 -1.88
N ASN A 244 -5.19 -25.56 -1.16
CA ASN A 244 -5.11 -26.99 -1.39
C ASN A 244 -5.95 -27.43 -2.61
N LYS A 245 -5.37 -27.25 -3.80
CA LYS A 245 -5.96 -27.67 -5.08
C LYS A 245 -6.15 -29.18 -5.18
N ARG A 246 -5.28 -29.96 -4.53
CA ARG A 246 -5.29 -31.42 -4.57
C ARG A 246 -6.34 -32.04 -3.64
N GLY A 247 -6.78 -31.30 -2.62
CA GLY A 247 -7.81 -31.71 -1.67
C GLY A 247 -7.39 -32.87 -0.76
N ASP A 248 -6.09 -33.11 -0.60
CA ASP A 248 -5.52 -34.20 0.20
C ASP A 248 -5.23 -33.83 1.65
N GLY A 249 -5.58 -32.60 2.06
CA GLY A 249 -5.32 -32.09 3.41
C GLY A 249 -3.87 -31.64 3.66
N LEU A 250 -3.02 -31.60 2.63
CA LEU A 250 -1.61 -31.21 2.72
C LEU A 250 -1.28 -30.15 1.67
N LEU A 251 -0.50 -29.12 2.02
CA LEU A 251 -0.03 -28.14 1.04
C LEU A 251 1.37 -28.49 0.56
N THR A 252 1.54 -28.60 -0.76
CA THR A 252 2.86 -28.69 -1.38
C THR A 252 3.40 -27.31 -1.78
N VAL A 253 4.70 -27.22 -2.05
CA VAL A 253 5.32 -26.01 -2.62
C VAL A 253 4.62 -25.60 -3.93
N ASP A 254 4.20 -26.58 -4.74
CA ASP A 254 3.51 -26.34 -6.00
C ASP A 254 2.10 -25.78 -5.79
N ASP A 255 1.37 -26.25 -4.78
CA ASP A 255 0.06 -25.71 -4.40
C ASP A 255 0.18 -24.25 -3.92
N LEU A 256 1.20 -23.96 -3.11
CA LEU A 256 1.49 -22.60 -2.67
C LEU A 256 1.89 -21.70 -3.86
N ARG A 257 2.68 -22.20 -4.81
CA ARG A 257 3.05 -21.49 -6.04
C ARG A 257 1.83 -21.13 -6.87
N GLU A 258 0.93 -22.10 -7.08
CA GLU A 258 -0.29 -21.92 -7.87
C GLU A 258 -1.23 -20.91 -7.18
N GLY A 259 -1.40 -21.04 -5.85
CA GLY A 259 -2.20 -20.12 -5.05
C GLY A 259 -1.69 -18.68 -5.11
N VAL A 260 -0.39 -18.47 -4.93
CA VAL A 260 0.26 -17.15 -5.05
C VAL A 260 0.05 -16.54 -6.44
N LYS A 261 0.16 -17.36 -7.50
CA LYS A 261 -0.06 -16.95 -8.89
C LYS A 261 -1.52 -16.58 -9.16
N GLU A 262 -2.48 -17.33 -8.64
CA GLU A 262 -3.91 -17.05 -8.75
C GLU A 262 -4.31 -15.77 -8.01
N MET A 263 -3.64 -15.48 -6.90
CA MET A 263 -3.77 -14.22 -6.16
C MET A 263 -3.02 -13.05 -6.82
N ASN A 264 -2.40 -13.27 -7.98
CA ASN A 264 -1.69 -12.27 -8.77
C ASN A 264 -0.55 -11.57 -7.99
N LEU A 265 0.03 -12.30 -7.02
CA LEU A 265 1.18 -11.88 -6.24
C LEU A 265 2.46 -12.29 -6.99
N MET A 266 3.33 -11.32 -7.26
CA MET A 266 4.62 -11.57 -7.92
C MET A 266 5.67 -11.90 -6.86
N ILE A 267 5.67 -13.15 -6.39
CA ILE A 267 6.68 -13.67 -5.45
C ILE A 267 7.72 -14.45 -6.24
N ASN A 268 9.00 -14.22 -5.94
CA ASN A 268 10.09 -14.93 -6.61
C ASN A 268 10.22 -16.38 -6.08
N GLU A 269 10.82 -17.30 -6.85
CA GLU A 269 10.91 -18.72 -6.46
C GLU A 269 11.73 -18.93 -5.17
N VAL A 270 12.72 -18.05 -4.94
CA VAL A 270 13.51 -18.03 -3.70
C VAL A 270 12.68 -17.59 -2.49
N GLU A 271 11.84 -16.57 -2.66
CA GLU A 271 10.93 -16.10 -1.61
C GLU A 271 9.85 -17.13 -1.32
N LEU A 272 9.35 -17.82 -2.34
CA LEU A 272 8.37 -18.88 -2.17
C LEU A 272 8.92 -20.04 -1.34
N LYS A 273 10.17 -20.47 -1.61
CA LYS A 273 10.84 -21.49 -0.80
C LYS A 273 11.02 -21.04 0.64
N PHE A 274 11.43 -19.79 0.86
CA PHE A 274 11.58 -19.24 2.20
C PHE A 274 10.25 -19.19 2.98
N ILE A 275 9.15 -18.85 2.30
CA ILE A 275 7.82 -18.88 2.89
C ILE A 275 7.44 -20.32 3.23
N PHE A 276 7.63 -21.26 2.30
CA PHE A 276 7.33 -22.67 2.53
C PHE A 276 8.11 -23.25 3.71
N GLU A 277 9.41 -22.99 3.79
CA GLU A 277 10.28 -23.41 4.90
C GLU A 277 9.90 -22.76 6.23
N ALA A 278 9.23 -21.59 6.20
CA ALA A 278 8.68 -20.97 7.40
C ALA A 278 7.33 -21.55 7.83
N LEU A 279 6.60 -22.21 6.92
CA LEU A 279 5.33 -22.89 7.18
C LEU A 279 5.56 -24.34 7.63
N ASP A 280 6.52 -25.03 7.00
CA ASP A 280 6.93 -26.42 7.24
C ASP A 280 7.87 -26.47 8.46
N GLU A 281 7.31 -26.61 9.67
CA GLU A 281 8.08 -26.60 10.92
C GLU A 281 8.76 -27.95 11.20
N ASP A 282 8.22 -29.06 10.68
CA ASP A 282 8.78 -30.39 10.84
C ASP A 282 9.74 -30.82 9.70
N HIS A 283 9.82 -30.02 8.64
CA HIS A 283 10.68 -30.19 7.47
C HIS A 283 10.39 -31.49 6.70
N ASP A 284 9.14 -31.94 6.69
CA ASP A 284 8.72 -33.14 5.96
C ASP A 284 8.45 -32.87 4.46
N GLY A 285 8.48 -31.60 4.04
CA GLY A 285 8.22 -31.16 2.67
C GLY A 285 6.74 -30.99 2.33
N LEU A 286 5.85 -31.04 3.32
CA LEU A 286 4.40 -30.93 3.22
C LEU A 286 3.87 -30.06 4.37
N VAL A 287 3.05 -29.06 4.07
CA VAL A 287 2.46 -28.25 5.15
C VAL A 287 1.14 -28.85 5.59
N SER A 288 1.09 -29.31 6.84
CA SER A 288 -0.14 -29.80 7.48
C SER A 288 -1.11 -28.65 7.77
N LYS A 289 -2.38 -29.00 8.00
CA LYS A 289 -3.38 -28.01 8.41
C LYS A 289 -2.98 -27.36 9.74
N GLU A 290 -2.59 -28.15 10.72
CA GLU A 290 -2.20 -27.67 12.06
C GLU A 290 -0.99 -26.73 12.01
N GLU A 291 -0.01 -27.03 11.16
CA GLU A 291 1.15 -26.17 10.92
C GLU A 291 0.74 -24.84 10.29
N PHE A 292 -0.10 -24.90 9.25
CA PHE A 292 -0.66 -23.72 8.62
C PHE A 292 -1.46 -22.87 9.62
N GLU A 293 -2.25 -23.50 10.49
CA GLU A 293 -3.04 -22.81 11.50
C GLU A 293 -2.16 -22.11 12.53
N THR A 294 -1.15 -22.82 13.04
CA THR A 294 -0.20 -22.33 14.04
C THR A 294 0.60 -21.16 13.47
N TRP A 295 1.10 -21.31 12.25
CA TRP A 295 1.82 -20.26 11.53
C TRP A 295 0.94 -19.02 11.32
N TRP A 296 -0.30 -19.20 10.88
CA TRP A 296 -1.22 -18.11 10.59
C TRP A 296 -1.62 -17.32 11.84
N LEU A 297 -1.88 -18.03 12.95
CA LEU A 297 -2.22 -17.40 14.23
C LEU A 297 -1.03 -16.64 14.82
N ARG A 298 0.19 -17.17 14.67
CA ARG A 298 1.44 -16.52 15.10
C ARG A 298 1.70 -15.23 14.32
N GLU A 299 1.60 -15.28 12.99
CA GLU A 299 1.97 -14.17 12.12
C GLU A 299 0.81 -13.16 11.89
N LYS A 300 -0.39 -13.48 12.40
CA LYS A 300 -1.66 -12.75 12.22
C LYS A 300 -2.12 -12.72 10.76
N GLY A 301 -1.91 -13.84 10.08
CA GLY A 301 -1.98 -13.98 8.63
C GLY A 301 -0.70 -13.49 7.93
N PRO A 302 -0.51 -13.87 6.65
CA PRO A 302 0.59 -13.38 5.86
C PRO A 302 0.51 -11.86 5.80
N LYS A 303 1.57 -11.20 6.27
CA LYS A 303 1.78 -9.74 6.19
C LYS A 303 1.82 -9.20 4.74
N PHE A 304 1.61 -10.09 3.76
CA PHE A 304 1.71 -9.90 2.32
C PHE A 304 0.37 -10.11 1.58
N LEU A 305 -0.70 -10.52 2.28
CA LEU A 305 -2.07 -10.53 1.76
C LEU A 305 -2.79 -9.21 2.05
#